data_AF-A0A085BMV0-F1
#
_entry.id   AF-A0A085BMV0-F1
#
_cell.length_a   1.000
_cell.length_b   1.000
_cell.length_c   1.000
_cell.angle_alpha   90.00
_cell.angle_beta   90.00
_cell.angle_gamma   90.00
#
_symmetry.space_group_name_H-M   'P 1'
#
loop_
_entity.id
_entity.type
_entity.pdbx_description
1 polymer ?
#
loop_
_entity_poly.entity_id
_entity_poly.type
_entity_poly.pdbx_seq_one_letter_code
_entity_poly.pdbx_strand_id
1 'polypeptide(L)'
;MKTKQYFYCLSFSLFLVSCSDYIDNARIYTEGKITTQNGEGVSTPLKITSSILVSEGISRADGSFALGGPATVDSANLYVGRKILGFSTNVAGCRINYDSLSIKLPSGQGYTKFENIIVE
;
A
#
# COMPACT_ATOMS: atom_id res chain seq x y z
N MET A 1 18.69 -10.06 61.43
CA MET A 1 18.96 -11.11 60.43
C MET A 1 18.55 -10.59 59.06
N LYS A 2 19.46 -10.62 58.09
CA LYS A 2 19.27 -10.12 56.71
C LYS A 2 18.58 -11.22 55.88
N THR A 3 17.46 -10.93 55.23
CA THR A 3 16.84 -11.84 54.25
C THR A 3 16.97 -11.29 52.84
N LYS A 4 17.33 -12.19 51.93
CA LYS A 4 17.86 -11.94 50.59
C LYS A 4 16.78 -11.64 49.56
N GLN A 5 17.24 -10.89 48.57
CA GLN A 5 16.66 -10.44 47.30
C GLN A 5 16.26 -11.58 46.36
N TYR A 6 15.15 -11.41 45.63
CA TYR A 6 14.94 -12.02 44.30
C TYR A 6 14.22 -11.03 43.40
N PHE A 7 14.97 -10.43 42.48
CA PHE A 7 14.47 -9.53 41.44
C PHE A 7 14.12 -10.41 40.24
N TYR A 8 12.84 -10.73 40.05
CA TYR A 8 12.38 -11.43 38.85
C TYR A 8 12.35 -10.43 37.69
N CYS A 9 13.32 -10.56 36.78
CA CYS A 9 13.34 -9.84 35.53
C CYS A 9 12.35 -10.52 34.57
N LEU A 10 11.11 -10.01 34.52
CA LEU A 10 10.07 -10.47 33.62
C LEU A 10 10.39 -9.97 32.21
N SER A 11 11.21 -10.71 31.47
CA SER A 11 11.46 -10.49 30.04
C SER A 11 10.22 -10.87 29.24
N PHE A 12 9.29 -9.94 29.06
CA PHE A 12 8.14 -10.10 28.18
C PHE A 12 8.60 -9.80 26.74
N SER A 13 9.10 -10.83 26.06
CA SER A 13 9.36 -10.79 24.62
C SER A 13 8.02 -10.67 23.90
N LEU A 14 7.63 -9.43 23.58
CA LEU A 14 6.56 -9.13 22.66
C LEU A 14 6.97 -9.63 21.27
N PHE A 15 6.48 -10.82 20.90
CA PHE A 15 6.51 -11.28 19.53
C PHE A 15 5.75 -10.26 18.67
N LEU A 16 6.48 -9.55 17.83
CA LEU A 16 5.94 -8.76 16.74
C LEU A 16 5.30 -9.74 15.75
N VAL A 17 4.02 -10.05 15.95
CA VAL A 17 3.21 -10.73 14.95
C VAL A 17 3.05 -9.74 13.79
N SER A 18 3.88 -9.91 12.75
CA SER A 18 3.72 -9.20 11.48
C SER A 18 2.44 -9.71 10.83
N CYS A 19 1.44 -8.85 10.69
CA CYS A 19 0.18 -9.14 10.03
C CYS A 19 0.40 -9.20 8.50
N SER A 20 0.81 -10.35 7.97
CA SER A 20 0.95 -10.58 6.51
C SER A 20 -0.30 -11.17 5.86
N ASP A 21 -1.20 -11.77 6.64
CA ASP A 21 -2.31 -12.60 6.13
C ASP A 21 -3.42 -11.83 5.41
N TYR A 22 -3.41 -10.50 5.47
CA TYR A 22 -4.45 -9.67 4.85
C TYR A 22 -4.35 -9.62 3.33
N ILE A 23 -3.14 -9.76 2.76
CA ILE A 23 -2.94 -9.74 1.31
C ILE A 23 -3.42 -11.05 0.67
N ASP A 24 -3.23 -12.19 1.32
CA ASP A 24 -3.55 -13.51 0.73
C ASP A 24 -5.06 -13.72 0.50
N ASN A 25 -5.92 -12.96 1.17
CA ASN A 25 -7.37 -12.96 0.99
C ASN A 25 -7.91 -11.67 0.36
N ALA A 26 -7.02 -10.83 -0.19
CA ALA A 26 -7.41 -9.57 -0.81
C ALA A 26 -8.27 -9.83 -2.06
N ARG A 27 -9.43 -9.16 -2.11
CA ARG A 27 -10.32 -9.19 -3.29
C ARG A 27 -10.15 -7.97 -4.17
N ILE A 28 -9.52 -6.92 -3.65
CA ILE A 28 -8.85 -5.89 -4.43
C ILE A 28 -7.39 -5.90 -4.01
N TYR A 29 -6.49 -6.06 -4.99
CA TYR A 29 -5.05 -6.10 -4.77
C TYR A 29 -4.36 -5.25 -5.84
N THR A 30 -3.49 -4.35 -5.40
CA THR A 30 -2.69 -3.51 -6.27
C THR A 30 -1.23 -3.59 -5.88
N GLU A 31 -0.35 -3.76 -6.85
CA GLU A 31 1.09 -3.73 -6.61
C GLU A 31 1.79 -3.00 -7.74
N GLY A 32 3.05 -2.62 -7.50
CA GLY A 32 3.84 -2.00 -8.54
C GLY A 32 5.08 -1.31 -8.01
N LYS A 33 5.61 -0.42 -8.85
CA LYS A 33 6.78 0.40 -8.55
C LYS A 33 6.47 1.88 -8.79
N ILE A 34 6.93 2.73 -7.88
CA ILE A 34 6.79 4.19 -7.97
C ILE A 34 8.19 4.78 -8.14
N THR A 35 8.37 5.58 -9.18
CA THR A 35 9.65 6.21 -9.51
C THR A 35 9.52 7.70 -9.76
N THR A 36 10.59 8.45 -9.51
CA THR A 36 10.73 9.82 -10.01
C THR A 36 10.90 9.81 -11.54
N GLN A 37 10.88 10.99 -12.15
CA GLN A 37 11.22 11.16 -13.58
C GLN A 37 12.63 10.65 -13.94
N ASN A 38 13.55 10.59 -12.96
CA ASN A 38 14.91 10.07 -13.15
C ASN A 38 14.99 8.55 -12.99
N GLY A 39 13.87 7.86 -12.71
CA GLY A 39 13.81 6.41 -12.53
C GLY A 39 14.21 5.93 -11.13
N GLU A 40 14.42 6.84 -10.19
CA GLU A 40 14.76 6.50 -8.80
C GLU A 40 13.51 6.09 -8.04
N GLY A 41 13.60 5.04 -7.22
CA GLY A 41 12.51 4.59 -6.35
C GLY A 41 12.14 5.63 -5.30
N VAL A 42 10.85 5.73 -4.98
CA VAL A 42 10.34 6.72 -4.02
C VAL A 42 9.47 6.08 -2.96
N SER A 43 9.79 6.37 -1.69
CA SER A 43 8.91 6.08 -0.56
C SER A 43 7.84 7.17 -0.43
N THR A 44 6.58 6.77 -0.46
CA THR A 44 5.43 7.69 -0.38
C THR A 44 4.20 7.00 0.22
N PRO A 45 3.32 7.73 0.92
CA PRO A 45 2.07 7.17 1.42
C PRO A 45 1.15 6.71 0.28
N LEU A 46 0.52 5.55 0.48
CA LEU A 46 -0.38 4.92 -0.46
C LEU A 46 -1.70 4.59 0.22
N LYS A 47 -2.81 4.72 -0.51
CA LYS A 47 -4.13 4.31 -0.03
C LYS A 47 -4.98 3.73 -1.14
N ILE A 48 -5.75 2.69 -0.83
CA ILE A 48 -6.89 2.29 -1.65
C ILE A 48 -8.15 2.89 -1.01
N THR A 49 -8.89 3.67 -1.77
CA THR A 49 -10.14 4.31 -1.32
C THR A 49 -11.29 3.99 -2.27
N SER A 50 -12.48 3.85 -1.71
CA SER A 50 -13.77 3.84 -2.41
C SER A 50 -14.61 4.96 -1.77
N SER A 51 -15.85 4.68 -1.38
CA SER A 51 -16.61 5.50 -0.42
C SER A 51 -15.98 5.52 0.98
N ILE A 52 -15.13 4.54 1.28
CA ILE A 52 -14.37 4.39 2.54
C ILE A 52 -12.88 4.16 2.25
N LEU A 53 -12.06 4.29 3.29
CA LEU A 53 -10.69 3.77 3.26
C LEU A 53 -10.74 2.23 3.25
N VAL A 54 -10.08 1.62 2.26
CA VAL A 54 -10.00 0.16 2.11
C VAL A 54 -8.69 -0.36 2.70
N SER A 55 -7.58 0.28 2.35
CA SER A 55 -6.25 -0.04 2.87
C SER A 55 -5.31 1.15 2.74
N GLU A 56 -4.26 1.16 3.55
CA GLU A 56 -3.19 2.15 3.48
C GLU A 56 -1.82 1.53 3.76
N GLY A 57 -0.78 2.20 3.30
CA GLY A 57 0.60 1.78 3.49
C GLY A 57 1.57 2.82 2.97
N ILE A 58 2.84 2.44 2.89
CA ILE A 58 3.92 3.29 2.37
C ILE A 58 4.74 2.43 1.41
N SER A 59 5.09 2.96 0.24
CA SER A 59 6.03 2.27 -0.65
C SER A 59 7.41 2.16 -0.02
N ARG A 60 8.12 1.09 -0.37
CA ARG A 60 9.51 0.88 0.06
C ARG A 60 10.43 1.94 -0.56
N ALA A 61 11.65 2.03 -0.05
CA ALA A 61 12.66 2.97 -0.54
C ALA A 61 12.99 2.76 -2.03
N ASP A 62 12.87 1.53 -2.55
CA ASP A 62 13.05 1.23 -3.97
C ASP A 62 11.79 1.53 -4.82
N GLY A 63 10.75 2.09 -4.21
CA GLY A 63 9.48 2.42 -4.84
C GLY A 63 8.49 1.25 -4.93
N SER A 64 8.88 0.03 -4.55
CA SER A 64 7.98 -1.12 -4.61
C SER A 64 6.85 -1.01 -3.60
N PHE A 65 5.65 -1.43 -3.97
CA PHE A 65 4.50 -1.46 -3.09
C PHE A 65 3.56 -2.62 -3.42
N ALA A 66 2.79 -3.01 -2.41
CA ALA A 66 1.67 -3.92 -2.52
C ALA A 66 0.62 -3.49 -1.49
N LEU A 67 -0.64 -3.37 -1.92
CA LEU A 67 -1.78 -3.03 -1.08
C LEU A 67 -2.94 -3.94 -1.45
N GLY A 68 -3.54 -4.58 -0.46
CA GLY A 68 -4.71 -5.43 -0.61
C GLY A 68 -5.84 -5.01 0.32
N GLY A 69 -7.06 -5.44 0.02
CA GLY A 69 -8.21 -5.26 0.90
C GLY A 69 -9.47 -6.01 0.43
N PRO A 70 -10.61 -5.83 1.12
CA PRO A 70 -11.88 -6.41 0.75
C PRO A 70 -12.36 -5.89 -0.61
N ALA A 71 -13.28 -6.62 -1.22
CA ALA A 71 -13.89 -6.20 -2.48
C ALA A 71 -14.62 -4.87 -2.29
N THR A 72 -14.48 -3.98 -3.26
CA THR A 72 -15.29 -2.77 -3.35
C THR A 72 -16.47 -3.02 -4.28
N VAL A 73 -17.64 -2.55 -3.90
CA VAL A 73 -18.84 -2.63 -4.76
C VAL A 73 -18.70 -1.64 -5.93
N ASP A 74 -18.11 -0.48 -5.65
CA ASP A 74 -17.87 0.58 -6.63
C ASP A 74 -16.41 0.60 -7.13
N SER A 75 -16.14 1.46 -8.11
CA SER A 75 -14.77 1.78 -8.51
C SER A 75 -13.96 2.30 -7.31
N ALA A 76 -12.73 1.85 -7.18
CA ALA A 76 -11.79 2.32 -6.18
C ALA A 76 -10.77 3.30 -6.78
N ASN A 77 -9.96 3.93 -5.93
CA ASN A 77 -8.84 4.77 -6.32
C ASN A 77 -7.59 4.32 -5.56
N LEU A 78 -6.45 4.28 -6.25
CA LEU A 78 -5.14 4.20 -5.64
C LEU A 78 -4.58 5.62 -5.49
N TYR A 79 -4.50 6.11 -4.26
CA TYR A 79 -3.82 7.37 -3.92
C TYR A 79 -2.32 7.15 -3.75
N VAL A 80 -1.49 8.02 -4.32
CA VAL A 80 -0.04 7.85 -4.43
C VAL A 80 0.76 8.89 -3.62
N GLY A 81 0.11 9.81 -2.89
CA GLY A 81 0.80 10.76 -1.99
C GLY A 81 1.68 11.81 -2.67
N ARG A 82 1.85 11.70 -3.99
CA ARG A 82 2.63 12.57 -4.87
C ARG A 82 1.89 12.77 -6.17
N LYS A 83 2.21 13.86 -6.86
CA LYS A 83 1.63 14.16 -8.17
C LYS A 83 2.10 13.11 -9.18
N ILE A 84 1.14 12.43 -9.79
CA ILE A 84 1.32 11.41 -10.79
C ILE A 84 1.45 12.07 -12.15
N LEU A 85 2.54 11.77 -12.84
CA LEU A 85 2.82 12.26 -14.19
C LEU A 85 2.40 11.25 -15.25
N GLY A 86 2.44 9.96 -14.91
CA GLY A 86 2.06 8.87 -15.81
C GLY A 86 2.15 7.52 -15.13
N PHE A 87 1.58 6.50 -15.76
CA PHE A 87 1.72 5.11 -15.31
C PHE A 87 1.59 4.13 -16.47
N SER A 88 2.02 2.89 -16.23
CA SER A 88 1.76 1.73 -17.08
C SER A 88 1.21 0.61 -16.22
N THR A 89 0.24 -0.15 -16.76
CA THR A 89 -0.47 -1.19 -16.01
C THR A 89 -0.95 -2.31 -16.92
N ASN A 90 -1.17 -3.49 -16.34
CA ASN A 90 -1.78 -4.63 -17.02
C ASN A 90 -3.32 -4.51 -17.18
N VAL A 91 -3.96 -3.53 -16.54
CA VAL A 91 -5.43 -3.35 -16.56
C VAL A 91 -5.84 -2.17 -17.43
N ALA A 92 -6.75 -2.39 -18.38
CA ALA A 92 -7.33 -1.33 -19.18
C ALA A 92 -8.37 -0.50 -18.37
N GLY A 93 -8.51 0.79 -18.71
CA GLY A 93 -9.52 1.67 -18.11
C GLY A 93 -9.08 2.37 -16.81
N CYS A 94 -7.89 2.09 -16.30
CA CYS A 94 -7.26 2.91 -15.28
C CYS A 94 -7.01 4.33 -15.81
N ARG A 95 -7.22 5.35 -14.99
CA ARG A 95 -6.97 6.76 -15.36
C ARG A 95 -6.54 7.60 -14.18
N ILE A 96 -5.67 8.57 -14.40
CA ILE A 96 -5.33 9.57 -13.38
C ILE A 96 -6.58 10.42 -13.12
N ASN A 97 -6.92 10.63 -11.85
CA ASN A 97 -8.01 11.52 -11.46
C ASN A 97 -7.59 12.99 -11.60
N TYR A 98 -8.57 13.89 -11.55
CA TYR A 98 -8.34 15.32 -11.71
C TYR A 98 -7.36 15.91 -10.67
N ASP A 99 -7.33 15.34 -9.46
CA ASP A 99 -6.38 15.73 -8.41
C ASP A 99 -4.92 15.43 -8.74
N SER A 100 -4.65 14.60 -9.76
CA SER A 100 -3.33 14.07 -10.10
C SER A 100 -2.64 13.32 -8.96
N LEU A 101 -3.33 13.02 -7.85
CA LEU A 101 -2.80 12.31 -6.70
C LEU A 101 -3.32 10.88 -6.61
N SER A 102 -4.33 10.56 -7.41
CA SER A 102 -4.92 9.22 -7.43
C SER A 102 -5.15 8.68 -8.83
N ILE A 103 -5.13 7.35 -8.94
CA ILE A 103 -5.48 6.59 -10.14
C ILE A 103 -6.79 5.88 -9.87
N LYS A 104 -7.81 6.13 -10.70
CA LYS A 104 -9.07 5.39 -10.67
C LYS A 104 -8.85 3.97 -11.16
N LEU A 105 -9.25 3.00 -10.35
CA LEU A 105 -9.28 1.58 -10.66
C LEU A 105 -10.69 1.20 -11.18
N PRO A 106 -10.80 0.43 -12.26
CA PRO A 106 -12.09 -0.02 -12.76
C PRO A 106 -12.80 -0.94 -11.77
N SER A 107 -14.13 -0.86 -11.71
CA SER A 107 -14.96 -1.73 -10.87
C SER A 107 -14.86 -3.19 -11.30
N GLY A 108 -14.91 -4.12 -10.34
CA GLY A 108 -14.85 -5.56 -10.61
C GLY A 108 -13.45 -6.09 -10.92
N GLN A 109 -12.43 -5.24 -10.92
CA GLN A 109 -11.04 -5.66 -11.09
C GLN A 109 -10.44 -6.08 -9.74
N GLY A 110 -10.15 -7.38 -9.60
CA GLY A 110 -9.57 -7.91 -8.35
C GLY A 110 -8.06 -7.68 -8.22
N TYR A 111 -7.34 -7.58 -9.34
CA TYR A 111 -5.89 -7.42 -9.36
C TYR A 111 -5.45 -6.36 -10.36
N THR A 112 -4.63 -5.41 -9.92
CA THR A 112 -4.02 -4.40 -10.79
C THR A 112 -2.51 -4.31 -10.51
N LYS A 113 -1.70 -4.58 -11.52
CA LYS A 113 -0.25 -4.39 -11.47
C LYS A 113 0.12 -3.11 -12.21
N PHE A 114 0.86 -2.23 -11.55
CA PHE A 114 1.50 -1.08 -12.18
C PHE A 114 2.96 -1.42 -12.45
N GLU A 115 3.34 -1.57 -13.72
CA GLU A 115 4.75 -1.81 -14.07
C GLU A 115 5.61 -0.62 -13.63
N ASN A 116 5.09 0.60 -13.79
CA ASN A 116 5.66 1.81 -13.21
C ASN A 116 4.61 2.90 -13.04
N ILE A 117 4.68 3.65 -11.93
CA ILE A 117 4.01 4.93 -11.70
C ILE A 117 5.09 6.00 -11.60
N ILE A 118 5.03 7.01 -12.46
CA ILE A 118 6.00 8.10 -12.50
C ILE A 118 5.41 9.29 -11.74
N VAL A 119 6.16 9.81 -10.77
CA VAL A 119 5.76 10.96 -9.92
C VAL A 119 6.75 12.11 -10.00
N GLU A 120 6.30 13.29 -9.54
CA GLU A 120 7.16 14.46 -9.27
C GLU A 120 8.13 14.27 -8.08
#